data_AF-A0A9X2IK67-F1
#
_entry.id   AF-A0A9X2IK67-F1
#
_cell.length_a   1.000
_cell.length_b   1.000
_cell.length_c   1.000
_cell.angle_alpha   90.00
_cell.angle_beta   90.00
_cell.angle_gamma   90.00
#
_symmetry.space_group_name_H-M   'P 1'
#
loop_
_entity.id
_entity.type
_entity.pdbx_description
1 polymer ?
#
loop_
_entity_poly.entity_id
_entity_poly.type
_entity_poly.pdbx_seq_one_letter_code
_entity_poly.pdbx_strand_id
1 'polypeptide(L)'
;MRQSLALAVLLLGFLIPIGAVAQKAPSPTFETKAAQVLLAEASTGTVLLSKGEATPFPPASLAKMMTLEVVFDALKRGEISLDTVYRVSEYAWRTGGAPSRTSTMFAALKSDIRVEDLVKGIAIQMANDGCIILAEGMTGSEAKFAERMNERAKTLGLTGSHFANSTGLPHPDNRTTLSDMMRLARHLQATYPDFYRLLSQPEFEWNKILQRNRNPMLASGADGLATGFAEGSGYSIVTSAERQGRRLFLAMNGVASDKERTEEANRLLDWGFTTFEMRSLFKAGETVGEASVYGGDKGKVALVTPLPVDVYVPINNPERLQAKIVYHWPLRAPVAEGADVGNLTIYSGERPLRELALKSAETVGEGTLRQKALDAVFELLFFWL
;
A
#
# COMPACT_ATOMS: atom_id res chain seq x y z
N MET A 1 70.31 -42.54 32.73
CA MET A 1 70.85 -41.57 31.76
C MET A 1 70.03 -41.67 30.48
N ARG A 2 69.31 -40.59 30.10
CA ARG A 2 68.81 -40.27 28.73
C ARG A 2 67.89 -41.33 28.04
N GLN A 3 66.85 -41.05 27.27
CA GLN A 3 66.17 -39.88 26.72
C GLN A 3 64.92 -40.43 26.00
N SER A 4 63.79 -39.70 26.04
CA SER A 4 62.82 -39.46 24.95
C SER A 4 62.20 -40.67 24.21
N LEU A 5 60.87 -40.86 24.17
CA LEU A 5 59.94 -40.09 23.33
C LEU A 5 58.51 -40.22 23.87
N ALA A 6 57.85 -39.09 24.09
CA ALA A 6 56.41 -39.00 24.31
C ALA A 6 55.73 -38.75 22.95
N LEU A 7 54.78 -39.61 22.56
CA LEU A 7 53.91 -39.41 21.40
C LEU A 7 52.58 -38.86 21.91
N ALA A 8 52.43 -37.54 21.90
CA ALA A 8 51.16 -36.87 22.16
C ALA A 8 50.36 -36.78 20.85
N VAL A 9 49.33 -37.63 20.72
CA VAL A 9 48.36 -37.53 19.63
C VAL A 9 47.38 -36.41 19.97
N LEU A 10 47.53 -35.29 19.27
CA LEU A 10 46.65 -34.13 19.34
C LEU A 10 45.36 -34.42 18.55
N LEU A 11 44.28 -34.82 19.23
CA LEU A 11 42.95 -34.94 18.64
C LEU A 11 42.32 -33.54 18.56
N LEU A 12 42.55 -32.84 17.44
CA LEU A 12 41.80 -31.63 17.08
C LEU A 12 40.36 -32.04 16.73
N GLY A 13 39.44 -31.85 17.66
CA GLY A 13 38.01 -31.94 17.40
C GLY A 13 37.58 -30.81 16.47
N PHE A 14 37.34 -31.13 15.20
CA PHE A 14 36.66 -30.25 14.25
C PHE A 14 35.19 -30.13 14.68
N LEU A 15 34.84 -29.07 15.41
CA LEU A 15 33.45 -28.62 15.53
C LEU A 15 33.01 -28.08 14.17
N ILE A 16 32.27 -28.89 13.41
CA ILE A 16 31.54 -28.43 12.25
C ILE A 16 30.40 -27.55 12.77
N PRO A 17 30.35 -26.24 12.46
CA PRO A 17 29.17 -25.46 12.74
C PRO A 17 28.06 -26.01 11.84
N ILE A 18 27.10 -26.72 12.43
CA ILE A 18 25.83 -27.01 11.79
C ILE A 18 25.15 -25.66 11.61
N GLY A 19 25.38 -25.03 10.45
CA GLY A 19 24.60 -23.89 10.03
C GLY A 19 23.15 -24.34 10.00
N ALA A 20 22.35 -23.82 10.93
CA ALA A 20 20.91 -23.92 10.84
C ALA A 20 20.49 -23.22 9.54
N VAL A 21 20.29 -24.01 8.48
CA VAL A 21 19.59 -23.54 7.30
C VAL A 21 18.18 -23.22 7.80
N ALA A 22 17.89 -21.93 7.95
CA ALA A 22 16.54 -21.45 8.19
C ALA A 22 15.67 -21.96 7.04
N GLN A 23 14.94 -23.04 7.29
CA GLN A 23 14.03 -23.63 6.33
C GLN A 23 12.87 -22.66 6.24
N LYS A 24 12.91 -21.80 5.21
CA LYS A 24 11.86 -20.82 4.90
C LYS A 24 10.55 -21.59 4.76
N ALA A 25 9.70 -21.54 5.78
CA ALA A 25 8.43 -22.25 5.77
C ALA A 25 7.55 -21.68 4.64
N PRO A 26 6.81 -22.55 3.93
CA PRO A 26 6.06 -22.13 2.75
C PRO A 26 4.85 -21.30 3.19
N SER A 27 4.91 -19.98 2.95
CA SER A 27 3.67 -19.23 2.69
C SER A 27 2.95 -19.95 1.54
N PRO A 28 1.60 -20.05 1.55
CA PRO A 28 0.89 -20.75 0.48
C PRO A 28 1.34 -20.19 -0.86
N THR A 29 2.04 -21.00 -1.64
CA THR A 29 2.65 -20.56 -2.90
C THR A 29 1.57 -20.55 -3.96
N PHE A 30 1.25 -19.35 -4.47
CA PHE A 30 0.38 -19.21 -5.63
C PHE A 30 1.24 -18.98 -6.87
N GLU A 31 1.20 -19.93 -7.81
CA GLU A 31 1.84 -19.74 -9.12
C GLU A 31 0.99 -18.79 -9.95
N THR A 32 1.56 -17.64 -10.27
CA THR A 32 0.91 -16.62 -11.08
C THR A 32 1.55 -16.49 -12.46
N LYS A 33 0.71 -16.23 -13.46
CA LYS A 33 1.15 -15.85 -14.82
C LYS A 33 1.74 -14.44 -14.89
N ALA A 34 1.43 -13.58 -13.91
CA ALA A 34 1.93 -12.21 -13.90
C ALA A 34 3.45 -12.18 -13.66
N ALA A 35 4.15 -11.33 -14.43
CA ALA A 35 5.56 -11.06 -14.19
C ALA A 35 5.76 -10.40 -12.81
N GLN A 36 4.84 -9.51 -12.45
CA GLN A 36 4.81 -8.84 -11.15
C GLN A 36 3.41 -8.93 -10.54
N VAL A 37 3.32 -9.13 -9.23
CA VAL A 37 2.06 -9.13 -8.47
C VAL A 37 2.28 -8.58 -7.06
N LEU A 38 1.28 -7.86 -6.57
CA LEU A 38 1.14 -7.47 -5.17
C LEU A 38 -0.33 -7.60 -4.77
N LEU A 39 -0.62 -8.49 -3.82
CA LEU A 39 -1.94 -8.71 -3.25
C LEU A 39 -1.88 -8.43 -1.75
N ALA A 40 -2.75 -7.55 -1.26
CA ALA A 40 -2.79 -7.16 0.15
C ALA A 40 -4.21 -7.01 0.67
N GLU A 41 -4.40 -7.29 1.96
CA GLU A 41 -5.64 -7.01 2.68
C GLU A 41 -5.64 -5.54 3.16
N ALA A 42 -6.79 -4.88 3.07
CA ALA A 42 -6.92 -3.45 3.24
C ALA A 42 -6.75 -2.96 4.69
N SER A 43 -7.41 -3.62 5.64
CA SER A 43 -7.55 -3.17 7.04
C SER A 43 -6.27 -3.37 7.85
N THR A 44 -5.57 -4.49 7.65
CA THR A 44 -4.31 -4.81 8.32
C THR A 44 -3.10 -4.38 7.51
N GLY A 45 -3.26 -4.22 6.19
CA GLY A 45 -2.15 -4.00 5.27
C GLY A 45 -1.30 -5.24 5.01
N THR A 46 -1.75 -6.42 5.45
CA THR A 46 -0.97 -7.66 5.32
C THR A 46 -0.83 -8.04 3.85
N VAL A 47 0.41 -8.17 3.40
CA VAL A 47 0.76 -8.65 2.06
C VAL A 47 0.58 -10.17 2.01
N LEU A 48 -0.24 -10.63 1.06
CA LEU A 48 -0.59 -12.05 0.87
C LEU A 48 0.27 -12.69 -0.21
N LEU A 49 0.57 -11.94 -1.26
CA LEU A 49 1.47 -12.35 -2.33
C LEU A 49 2.23 -11.13 -2.83
N SER A 50 3.54 -11.30 -3.02
CA SER A 50 4.41 -10.28 -3.62
C SER A 50 5.44 -10.94 -4.53
N LYS A 51 5.58 -10.40 -5.73
CA LYS A 51 6.58 -10.77 -6.73
C LYS A 51 6.93 -9.53 -7.54
N GLY A 52 8.17 -9.07 -7.45
CA GLY A 52 8.64 -7.91 -8.24
C GLY A 52 7.91 -6.60 -7.95
N GLU A 53 7.39 -6.41 -6.73
CA GLU A 53 6.52 -5.26 -6.40
C GLU A 53 7.20 -3.89 -6.52
N ALA A 54 8.53 -3.84 -6.44
CA ALA A 54 9.35 -2.64 -6.54
C ALA A 54 10.01 -2.49 -7.93
N THR A 55 9.77 -3.44 -8.85
CA THR A 55 10.34 -3.39 -10.20
C THR A 55 9.65 -2.31 -11.03
N PRO A 56 10.38 -1.35 -11.62
CA PRO A 56 9.79 -0.30 -12.44
C PRO A 56 9.15 -0.84 -13.72
N PHE A 57 8.03 -0.24 -14.14
CA PHE A 57 7.40 -0.47 -15.44
C PHE A 57 6.65 0.79 -15.93
N PRO A 58 6.36 0.93 -17.24
CA PRO A 58 5.55 2.04 -17.74
C PRO A 58 4.11 1.94 -17.22
N PRO A 59 3.55 2.99 -16.59
CA PRO A 59 2.23 2.94 -15.97
C PRO A 59 1.09 2.70 -16.97
N ALA A 60 1.24 3.11 -18.23
CA ALA A 60 0.13 3.21 -19.17
C ALA A 60 -1.07 3.90 -18.52
N SER A 61 -2.30 3.48 -18.83
CA SER A 61 -3.53 4.04 -18.23
C SER A 61 -3.60 3.96 -16.69
N LEU A 62 -2.73 3.23 -15.99
CA LEU A 62 -2.68 3.31 -14.52
C LEU A 62 -2.29 4.71 -14.02
N ALA A 63 -1.58 5.51 -14.83
CA ALA A 63 -1.25 6.91 -14.51
C ALA A 63 -2.50 7.77 -14.25
N LYS A 64 -3.66 7.38 -14.80
CA LYS A 64 -4.93 8.08 -14.58
C LYS A 64 -5.41 8.01 -13.14
N MET A 65 -4.96 7.01 -12.37
CA MET A 65 -5.19 6.99 -10.93
C MET A 65 -4.55 8.21 -10.25
N MET A 66 -3.36 8.61 -10.68
CA MET A 66 -2.66 9.79 -10.15
C MET A 66 -3.35 11.09 -10.61
N THR A 67 -3.84 11.12 -11.85
CA THR A 67 -4.64 12.25 -12.36
C THR A 67 -5.92 12.44 -11.54
N LEU A 68 -6.65 11.35 -11.27
CA LEU A 68 -7.83 11.40 -10.41
C LEU A 68 -7.48 11.81 -8.98
N GLU A 69 -6.36 11.34 -8.44
CA GLU A 69 -5.90 11.75 -7.11
C GLU A 69 -5.70 13.26 -7.01
N VAL A 70 -4.96 13.87 -7.96
CA VAL A 70 -4.72 15.32 -7.99
C VAL A 70 -6.04 16.10 -8.10
N VAL A 71 -6.98 15.62 -8.92
CA VAL A 71 -8.29 16.24 -9.10
C VAL A 71 -9.14 16.11 -7.83
N PHE A 72 -9.11 14.94 -7.17
CA PHE A 72 -9.84 14.72 -5.92
C PHE A 72 -9.28 15.54 -4.76
N ASP A 73 -7.95 15.72 -4.67
CA ASP A 73 -7.33 16.64 -3.71
C ASP A 73 -7.80 18.07 -3.94
N ALA A 74 -7.80 18.54 -5.20
CA ALA A 74 -8.25 19.88 -5.56
C ALA A 74 -9.73 20.12 -5.23
N LEU A 75 -10.60 19.14 -5.52
CA LEU A 75 -12.02 19.17 -5.16
C LEU A 75 -12.20 19.20 -3.63
N LYS A 76 -11.48 18.34 -2.90
CA LYS A 76 -11.57 18.26 -1.43
C LYS A 76 -11.09 19.55 -0.75
N ARG A 77 -10.11 20.23 -1.35
CA ARG A 77 -9.57 21.51 -0.87
C ARG A 77 -10.37 22.73 -1.33
N GLY A 78 -11.38 22.54 -2.18
CA GLY A 78 -12.20 23.63 -2.73
C GLY A 78 -11.45 24.53 -3.74
N GLU A 79 -10.35 24.05 -4.33
CA GLU A 79 -9.65 24.77 -5.41
C GLU A 79 -10.49 24.79 -6.69
N ILE A 80 -11.22 23.72 -6.93
CA ILE A 80 -12.18 23.55 -8.02
C ILE A 80 -13.47 22.95 -7.46
N SER A 81 -14.57 23.07 -8.20
CA SER A 81 -15.84 22.41 -7.90
C SER A 81 -16.23 21.45 -9.04
N LEU A 82 -17.17 20.54 -8.78
CA LEU A 82 -17.74 19.68 -9.82
C LEU A 82 -18.44 20.49 -10.94
N ASP A 83 -18.91 21.69 -10.62
CA ASP A 83 -19.52 22.64 -11.56
C ASP A 83 -18.51 23.45 -12.37
N THR A 84 -17.24 23.43 -11.98
CA THR A 84 -16.18 24.12 -12.73
C THR A 84 -16.15 23.58 -14.15
N VAL A 85 -15.98 24.47 -15.13
CA VAL A 85 -16.07 24.12 -16.55
C VAL A 85 -14.73 24.38 -17.22
N TYR A 86 -14.27 23.42 -18.01
CA TYR A 86 -13.06 23.54 -18.80
C TYR A 86 -13.34 23.40 -20.30
N ARG A 87 -12.66 24.24 -21.08
CA ARG A 87 -12.75 24.28 -22.53
C ARG A 87 -11.92 23.15 -23.14
N VAL A 88 -12.51 22.42 -24.10
CA VAL A 88 -11.80 21.40 -24.88
C VAL A 88 -10.88 22.07 -25.89
N SER A 89 -9.56 21.90 -25.70
CA SER A 89 -8.53 22.38 -26.62
C SER A 89 -8.40 21.47 -27.85
N GLU A 90 -7.75 21.98 -28.89
CA GLU A 90 -7.36 21.16 -30.05
C GLU A 90 -6.36 20.07 -29.66
N TYR A 91 -5.48 20.35 -28.71
CA TYR A 91 -4.51 19.38 -28.20
C TYR A 91 -5.20 18.21 -27.52
N ALA A 92 -6.13 18.47 -26.58
CA ALA A 92 -6.91 17.44 -25.91
C ALA A 92 -7.72 16.59 -26.91
N TRP A 93 -8.40 17.26 -27.85
CA TRP A 93 -9.18 16.58 -28.88
C TRP A 93 -8.31 15.70 -29.80
N ARG A 94 -7.17 16.20 -30.27
CA ARG A 94 -6.32 15.47 -31.21
C ARG A 94 -5.53 14.34 -30.55
N THR A 95 -5.00 14.58 -29.35
CA THR A 95 -4.08 13.66 -28.63
C THR A 95 -4.82 12.63 -27.78
N GLY A 96 -5.93 13.01 -27.15
CA GLY A 96 -6.71 12.13 -26.28
C GLY A 96 -8.13 11.84 -26.76
N GLY A 97 -8.65 12.61 -27.72
CA GLY A 97 -10.02 12.49 -28.22
C GLY A 97 -10.18 11.49 -29.37
N ALA A 98 -11.31 11.58 -30.08
CA ALA A 98 -11.69 10.66 -31.15
C ALA A 98 -10.60 10.41 -32.24
N PRO A 99 -9.87 11.43 -32.73
CA PRO A 99 -8.80 11.23 -33.71
C PRO A 99 -7.64 10.36 -33.22
N SER A 100 -7.39 10.31 -31.90
CA SER A 100 -6.26 9.57 -31.33
C SER A 100 -6.39 8.06 -31.44
N ARG A 101 -7.61 7.54 -31.63
CA ARG A 101 -7.96 6.11 -31.55
C ARG A 101 -7.58 5.46 -30.22
N THR A 102 -7.46 6.25 -29.16
CA THR A 102 -7.23 5.78 -27.80
C THR A 102 -8.52 5.85 -26.98
N SER A 103 -8.44 5.57 -25.68
CA SER A 103 -9.60 5.67 -24.79
C SER A 103 -10.04 7.14 -24.64
N THR A 104 -11.32 7.42 -24.89
CA THR A 104 -11.84 8.80 -25.00
C THR A 104 -13.29 8.84 -24.53
N MET A 105 -13.72 9.99 -23.99
CA MET A 105 -15.14 10.28 -23.75
C MET A 105 -15.82 10.98 -24.94
N PHE A 106 -15.11 11.11 -26.07
CA PHE A 106 -15.54 11.81 -27.28
C PHE A 106 -15.87 13.30 -27.03
N ALA A 107 -15.02 13.98 -26.26
CA ALA A 107 -15.16 15.41 -25.99
C ALA A 107 -15.12 16.22 -27.30
N ALA A 108 -16.12 17.07 -27.53
CA ALA A 108 -16.21 17.86 -28.76
C ALA A 108 -15.23 19.03 -28.75
N LEU A 109 -14.53 19.25 -29.88
CA LEU A 109 -13.60 20.37 -30.00
C LEU A 109 -14.31 21.71 -29.73
N LYS A 110 -13.69 22.58 -28.92
CA LYS A 110 -14.22 23.89 -28.49
C LYS A 110 -15.48 23.84 -27.62
N SER A 111 -15.97 22.67 -27.20
CA SER A 111 -17.04 22.61 -26.19
C SER A 111 -16.50 22.89 -24.79
N ASP A 112 -17.40 23.16 -23.85
CA ASP A 112 -17.11 23.42 -22.45
C ASP A 112 -17.69 22.25 -21.61
N ILE A 113 -16.88 21.60 -20.78
CA ILE A 113 -17.26 20.38 -20.05
C ILE A 113 -17.07 20.59 -18.54
N ARG A 114 -18.08 20.19 -17.73
CA ARG A 114 -18.01 20.24 -16.27
C ARG A 114 -16.99 19.23 -15.74
N VAL A 115 -16.29 19.58 -14.66
CA VAL A 115 -15.36 18.68 -13.97
C VAL A 115 -16.04 17.37 -13.57
N GLU A 116 -17.31 17.40 -13.18
CA GLU A 116 -18.10 16.19 -12.90
C GLU A 116 -18.06 15.18 -14.05
N ASP A 117 -18.30 15.65 -15.27
CA ASP A 117 -18.37 14.80 -16.46
C ASP A 117 -16.98 14.32 -16.89
N LEU A 118 -15.96 15.16 -16.74
CA LEU A 118 -14.56 14.78 -17.00
C LEU A 118 -14.11 13.68 -16.04
N VAL A 119 -14.41 13.81 -14.74
CA VAL A 119 -14.09 12.80 -13.73
C VAL A 119 -14.81 11.48 -14.04
N LYS A 120 -16.11 11.51 -14.36
CA LYS A 120 -16.85 10.30 -14.76
C LYS A 120 -16.30 9.68 -16.04
N GLY A 121 -15.94 10.50 -17.03
CA GLY A 121 -15.29 10.05 -18.26
C GLY A 121 -13.97 9.31 -17.99
N ILE A 122 -13.15 9.80 -17.05
CA ILE A 122 -11.91 9.13 -16.66
C ILE A 122 -12.20 7.86 -15.87
N ALA A 123 -13.06 7.93 -14.85
CA ALA A 123 -13.35 6.80 -13.95
C ALA A 123 -13.99 5.60 -14.68
N ILE A 124 -14.85 5.87 -15.66
CA ILE A 124 -15.66 4.84 -16.34
C ILE A 124 -15.05 4.46 -17.70
N GLN A 125 -14.58 5.44 -18.47
CA GLN A 125 -14.05 5.23 -19.81
C GLN A 125 -12.55 5.30 -19.91
N MET A 126 -11.82 5.57 -18.83
CA MET A 126 -10.37 5.80 -18.88
C MET A 126 -10.03 6.86 -19.93
N ALA A 127 -10.86 7.91 -20.05
CA ALA A 127 -10.81 8.89 -21.12
C ALA A 127 -9.53 9.76 -21.10
N ASN A 128 -8.72 9.70 -22.16
CA ASN A 128 -7.48 10.47 -22.29
C ASN A 128 -7.75 11.96 -22.54
N ASP A 129 -8.73 12.29 -23.39
CA ASP A 129 -9.20 13.67 -23.57
C ASP A 129 -9.63 14.27 -22.23
N GLY A 130 -10.40 13.53 -21.42
CA GLY A 130 -10.80 13.96 -20.08
C GLY A 130 -9.61 14.34 -19.19
N CYS A 131 -8.56 13.50 -19.17
CA CYS A 131 -7.33 13.79 -18.42
C CYS A 131 -6.63 15.06 -18.89
N ILE A 132 -6.47 15.23 -20.21
CA ILE A 132 -5.78 16.40 -20.78
C ILE A 132 -6.58 17.68 -20.54
N ILE A 133 -7.91 17.64 -20.67
CA ILE A 133 -8.78 18.81 -20.41
C ILE A 133 -8.67 19.24 -18.94
N LEU A 134 -8.71 18.30 -17.98
CA LEU A 134 -8.50 18.62 -16.57
C LEU A 134 -7.10 19.20 -16.33
N ALA A 135 -6.09 18.61 -16.96
CA ALA A 135 -4.71 19.04 -16.82
C ALA A 135 -4.48 20.49 -17.29
N GLU A 136 -4.92 20.79 -18.51
CA GLU A 136 -4.87 22.14 -19.10
C GLU A 136 -5.72 23.13 -18.30
N GLY A 137 -6.93 22.73 -17.90
CA GLY A 137 -7.84 23.57 -17.13
C GLY A 137 -7.30 23.98 -15.76
N MET A 138 -6.70 23.04 -15.03
CA MET A 138 -6.23 23.27 -13.66
C MET A 138 -4.88 23.98 -13.59
N THR A 139 -4.00 23.80 -14.58
CA THR A 139 -2.60 24.27 -14.49
C THR A 139 -2.11 25.05 -15.70
N GLY A 140 -2.97 25.23 -16.71
CA GLY A 140 -2.67 25.93 -17.95
C GLY A 140 -1.99 25.06 -19.02
N SER A 141 -1.38 23.92 -18.67
CA SER A 141 -0.82 22.96 -19.63
C SER A 141 -0.66 21.56 -19.04
N GLU A 142 -0.66 20.52 -19.89
CA GLU A 142 -0.44 19.15 -19.41
C GLU A 142 0.94 18.96 -18.76
N ALA A 143 1.98 19.66 -19.23
CA ALA A 143 3.32 19.58 -18.65
C ALA A 143 3.35 20.09 -17.20
N LYS A 144 2.70 21.23 -16.92
CA LYS A 144 2.58 21.75 -15.54
C LYS A 144 1.73 20.86 -14.66
N PHE A 145 0.72 20.20 -15.24
CA PHE A 145 -0.05 19.20 -14.50
C PHE A 145 0.80 17.98 -14.15
N ALA A 146 1.67 17.51 -15.04
CA ALA A 146 2.62 16.43 -14.75
C ALA A 146 3.60 16.81 -13.62
N GLU A 147 4.08 18.05 -13.57
CA GLU A 147 4.85 18.57 -12.43
C GLU A 147 4.05 18.44 -11.12
N ARG A 148 2.80 18.91 -11.12
CA ARG A 148 1.87 18.79 -9.98
C ARG A 148 1.60 17.35 -9.58
N MET A 149 1.45 16.42 -10.53
CA MET A 149 1.32 14.99 -10.26
C MET A 149 2.55 14.46 -9.54
N ASN A 150 3.76 14.84 -9.96
CA ASN A 150 4.99 14.36 -9.34
C ASN A 150 5.25 14.98 -7.96
N GLU A 151 4.90 16.24 -7.75
CA GLU A 151 4.91 16.86 -6.42
C GLU A 151 3.99 16.12 -5.46
N ARG A 152 2.76 15.84 -5.91
CA ARG A 152 1.78 15.11 -5.12
C ARG A 152 2.21 13.67 -4.88
N ALA A 153 2.76 12.98 -5.88
CA ALA A 153 3.35 11.66 -5.74
C ALA A 153 4.43 11.59 -4.65
N LYS A 154 5.29 12.61 -4.54
CA LYS A 154 6.28 12.73 -3.46
C LYS A 154 5.61 12.84 -2.08
N THR A 155 4.58 13.68 -1.94
CA THR A 155 3.86 13.82 -0.66
C THR A 155 3.16 12.54 -0.22
N LEU A 156 2.74 11.70 -1.18
CA LEU A 156 2.13 10.39 -0.93
C LEU A 156 3.18 9.27 -0.76
N GLY A 157 4.47 9.58 -0.89
CA GLY A 157 5.56 8.61 -0.77
C GLY A 157 5.64 7.60 -1.93
N LEU A 158 5.24 7.99 -3.14
CA LEU A 158 5.31 7.17 -4.36
C LEU A 158 6.70 7.27 -4.99
N THR A 159 7.72 6.76 -4.30
CA THR A 159 9.14 7.03 -4.61
C THR A 159 9.66 6.33 -5.87
N GLY A 160 8.96 5.28 -6.34
CA GLY A 160 9.29 4.56 -7.57
C GLY A 160 8.57 5.10 -8.81
N SER A 161 7.78 6.17 -8.67
CA SER A 161 6.90 6.68 -9.70
C SER A 161 7.34 8.03 -10.24
N HIS A 162 7.14 8.22 -11.54
CA HIS A 162 7.28 9.50 -12.23
C HIS A 162 6.31 9.54 -13.42
N PHE A 163 5.55 10.62 -13.51
CA PHE A 163 4.52 10.83 -14.52
C PHE A 163 4.92 12.01 -15.41
N ALA A 164 5.04 11.77 -16.71
CA ALA A 164 5.39 12.78 -17.70
C ALA A 164 4.16 13.42 -18.36
N ASN A 165 2.98 12.82 -18.19
CA ASN A 165 1.71 13.30 -18.72
C ASN A 165 0.53 12.79 -17.87
N SER A 166 -0.66 13.32 -18.10
CA SER A 166 -1.87 13.05 -17.32
C SER A 166 -2.56 11.73 -17.69
N THR A 167 -2.15 11.10 -18.78
CA THR A 167 -2.84 9.97 -19.39
C THR A 167 -2.11 8.65 -19.20
N GLY A 168 -0.78 8.70 -19.04
CA GLY A 168 0.13 7.57 -19.17
C GLY A 168 0.37 7.13 -20.60
N LEU A 169 0.07 7.98 -21.60
CA LEU A 169 0.50 7.75 -22.98
C LEU A 169 2.04 7.57 -23.04
N PRO A 170 2.55 6.81 -24.03
CA PRO A 170 3.97 6.47 -24.09
C PRO A 170 4.89 7.69 -23.96
N HIS A 171 5.78 7.64 -22.96
CA HIS A 171 6.80 8.65 -22.72
C HIS A 171 7.99 7.96 -22.02
N PRO A 172 9.25 8.27 -22.37
CA PRO A 172 10.41 7.61 -21.77
C PRO A 172 10.52 7.80 -20.25
N ASP A 173 10.08 8.95 -19.75
CA ASP A 173 10.11 9.24 -18.31
C ASP A 173 8.93 8.67 -17.51
N ASN A 174 7.93 8.08 -18.17
CA ASN A 174 6.80 7.47 -17.49
C ASN A 174 7.23 6.15 -16.82
N ARG A 175 7.18 6.09 -15.49
CA ARG A 175 7.48 4.88 -14.72
C ARG A 175 6.65 4.80 -13.43
N THR A 176 6.39 3.59 -12.97
CA THR A 176 5.75 3.29 -11.69
C THR A 176 6.23 1.95 -11.16
N THR A 177 5.85 1.61 -9.92
CA THR A 177 5.97 0.28 -9.33
C THR A 177 4.60 -0.24 -8.86
N LEU A 178 4.47 -1.54 -8.60
CA LEU A 178 3.23 -2.07 -8.00
C LEU A 178 3.04 -1.58 -6.57
N SER A 179 4.14 -1.38 -5.84
CA SER A 179 4.13 -0.82 -4.48
C SER A 179 3.49 0.56 -4.45
N ASP A 180 3.88 1.43 -5.38
CA ASP A 180 3.32 2.78 -5.48
C ASP A 180 1.86 2.76 -5.93
N MET A 181 1.53 1.94 -6.92
CA MET A 181 0.14 1.79 -7.38
C MET A 181 -0.78 1.23 -6.29
N MET A 182 -0.28 0.32 -5.46
CA MET A 182 -0.99 -0.22 -4.30
C MET A 182 -1.21 0.86 -3.23
N ARG A 183 -0.18 1.67 -2.94
CA ARG A 183 -0.31 2.82 -2.01
C ARG A 183 -1.34 3.83 -2.52
N LEU A 184 -1.28 4.17 -3.81
CA LEU A 184 -2.21 5.09 -4.44
C LEU A 184 -3.65 4.55 -4.42
N ALA A 185 -3.86 3.27 -4.73
CA ALA A 185 -5.16 2.61 -4.66
C ALA A 185 -5.80 2.71 -3.27
N ARG A 186 -5.03 2.37 -2.23
CA ARG A 186 -5.49 2.44 -0.84
C ARG A 186 -5.75 3.89 -0.41
N HIS A 187 -4.88 4.82 -0.81
CA HIS A 187 -5.06 6.23 -0.54
C HIS A 187 -6.35 6.78 -1.15
N LEU A 188 -6.63 6.46 -2.42
CA LEU A 188 -7.84 6.88 -3.12
C LEU A 188 -9.11 6.40 -2.40
N GLN A 189 -9.13 5.11 -2.05
CA GLN A 189 -10.28 4.50 -1.37
C GLN A 189 -10.50 5.10 0.03
N ALA A 190 -9.44 5.29 0.81
CA ALA A 190 -9.55 5.76 2.19
C ALA A 190 -9.82 7.27 2.30
N THR A 191 -9.23 8.06 1.39
CA THR A 191 -9.22 9.53 1.49
C THR A 191 -10.40 10.18 0.78
N TYR A 192 -10.89 9.52 -0.29
CA TYR A 192 -11.93 10.03 -1.18
C TYR A 192 -13.04 8.98 -1.42
N PRO A 193 -13.67 8.40 -0.38
CA PRO A 193 -14.62 7.31 -0.54
C PRO A 193 -15.79 7.66 -1.46
N ASP A 194 -16.26 8.92 -1.46
CA ASP A 194 -17.37 9.35 -2.31
C ASP A 194 -16.98 9.40 -3.79
N PHE A 195 -15.78 9.90 -4.11
CA PHE A 195 -15.27 9.90 -5.49
C PHE A 195 -14.80 8.52 -5.95
N TYR A 196 -14.27 7.69 -5.03
CA TYR A 196 -13.86 6.32 -5.33
C TYR A 196 -15.03 5.48 -5.86
N ARG A 197 -16.25 5.68 -5.34
CA ARG A 197 -17.47 5.00 -5.84
C ARG A 197 -17.78 5.28 -7.31
N LEU A 198 -17.23 6.34 -7.91
CA LEU A 198 -17.39 6.59 -9.35
C LEU A 198 -16.74 5.50 -10.21
N LEU A 199 -15.68 4.85 -9.71
CA LEU A 199 -14.94 3.79 -10.40
C LEU A 199 -15.74 2.49 -10.55
N SER A 200 -16.76 2.30 -9.72
CA SER A 200 -17.66 1.14 -9.76
C SER A 200 -18.98 1.41 -10.47
N GLN A 201 -19.20 2.64 -10.97
CA GLN A 201 -20.39 2.95 -11.76
C GLN A 201 -20.38 2.12 -13.06
N PRO A 202 -21.44 1.36 -13.35
CA PRO A 202 -21.45 0.43 -14.49
C PRO A 202 -21.47 1.16 -15.83
N GLU A 203 -22.06 2.34 -15.89
CA GLU A 203 -22.19 3.14 -17.10
C GLU A 203 -22.45 4.61 -16.77
N PHE A 204 -22.21 5.46 -17.75
CA PHE A 204 -22.46 6.90 -17.69
C PHE A 204 -22.92 7.38 -19.06
N GLU A 205 -23.96 8.21 -19.08
CA GLU A 205 -24.43 8.86 -20.29
C GLU A 205 -23.75 10.23 -20.44
N TRP A 206 -23.03 10.40 -21.54
CA TRP A 206 -22.38 11.66 -21.91
C TRP A 206 -22.68 11.99 -23.36
N ASN A 207 -23.04 13.24 -23.64
CA ASN A 207 -23.35 13.69 -25.00
C ASN A 207 -24.35 12.79 -25.73
N LYS A 208 -25.38 12.31 -25.00
CA LYS A 208 -26.41 11.36 -25.48
C LYS A 208 -25.86 9.98 -25.91
N ILE A 209 -24.66 9.63 -25.45
CA ILE A 209 -24.02 8.35 -25.68
C ILE A 209 -23.83 7.66 -24.33
N LEU A 210 -24.48 6.49 -24.18
CA LEU A 210 -24.29 5.63 -23.02
C LEU A 210 -22.95 4.91 -23.14
N GLN A 211 -22.06 5.11 -22.17
CA GLN A 211 -20.72 4.54 -22.16
C GLN A 211 -20.55 3.59 -20.96
N ARG A 212 -20.29 2.31 -21.23
CA ARG A 212 -20.14 1.26 -20.22
C ARG A 212 -18.73 1.21 -19.65
N ASN A 213 -18.62 1.02 -18.34
CA ASN A 213 -17.36 0.97 -17.64
C ASN A 213 -16.40 -0.07 -18.25
N ARG A 214 -15.16 0.36 -18.48
CA ARG A 214 -14.11 -0.47 -19.09
C ARG A 214 -13.42 -1.41 -18.11
N ASN A 215 -13.72 -1.32 -16.81
CA ASN A 215 -13.19 -2.22 -15.81
C ASN A 215 -13.81 -3.62 -15.97
N PRO A 216 -13.02 -4.64 -16.40
CA PRO A 216 -13.56 -5.97 -16.64
C PRO A 216 -13.93 -6.71 -15.34
N MET A 217 -13.49 -6.20 -14.18
CA MET A 217 -13.66 -6.85 -12.89
C MET A 217 -14.98 -6.50 -12.20
N LEU A 218 -15.77 -5.54 -12.72
CA LEU A 218 -17.03 -5.12 -12.08
C LEU A 218 -18.02 -6.27 -11.90
N ALA A 219 -18.15 -7.13 -12.92
CA ALA A 219 -19.04 -8.29 -12.88
C ALA A 219 -18.64 -9.31 -11.78
N SER A 220 -17.38 -9.30 -11.35
CA SER A 220 -16.85 -10.15 -10.28
C SER A 220 -16.95 -9.50 -8.88
N GLY A 221 -17.64 -8.36 -8.76
CA GLY A 221 -17.80 -7.62 -7.51
C GLY A 221 -16.60 -6.73 -7.16
N ALA A 222 -15.70 -6.45 -8.11
CA ALA A 222 -14.68 -5.43 -7.91
C ALA A 222 -15.26 -4.03 -8.07
N ASP A 223 -14.68 -3.05 -7.37
CA ASP A 223 -15.17 -1.67 -7.33
C ASP A 223 -14.13 -0.61 -7.71
N GLY A 224 -13.06 -1.05 -8.38
CA GLY A 224 -11.99 -0.21 -8.90
C GLY A 224 -10.91 -1.06 -9.57
N LEU A 225 -9.79 -0.49 -10.02
CA LEU A 225 -9.48 0.94 -10.15
C LEU A 225 -9.14 1.27 -11.60
N ALA A 226 -8.12 0.63 -12.16
CA ALA A 226 -7.66 0.92 -13.52
C ALA A 226 -6.99 -0.29 -14.17
N THR A 227 -6.99 -0.29 -15.49
CA THR A 227 -6.24 -1.23 -16.32
C THR A 227 -5.20 -0.48 -17.14
N GLY A 228 -4.15 -1.18 -17.57
CA GLY A 228 -3.10 -0.64 -18.41
C GLY A 228 -2.63 -1.66 -19.44
N PHE A 229 -2.06 -1.15 -20.52
CA PHE A 229 -1.34 -1.91 -21.52
C PHE A 229 -0.17 -1.07 -22.00
N ALA A 230 1.03 -1.62 -21.86
CA ALA A 230 2.26 -1.02 -22.38
C ALA A 230 2.96 -2.04 -23.26
N GLU A 231 3.30 -1.63 -24.48
CA GLU A 231 4.07 -2.45 -25.40
C GLU A 231 5.40 -2.86 -24.76
N GLY A 232 5.77 -4.14 -24.90
CA GLY A 232 6.95 -4.72 -24.26
C GLY A 232 6.82 -4.99 -22.75
N SER A 233 5.85 -4.39 -22.05
CA SER A 233 5.61 -4.62 -20.62
C SER A 233 4.33 -5.42 -20.32
N GLY A 234 3.47 -5.62 -21.32
CA GLY A 234 2.26 -6.43 -21.22
C GLY A 234 1.08 -5.67 -20.61
N TYR A 235 0.11 -6.44 -20.12
CA TYR A 235 -1.12 -5.93 -19.54
C TYR A 235 -0.98 -5.80 -18.01
N SER A 236 -1.57 -4.74 -17.46
CA SER A 236 -1.53 -4.42 -16.03
C SER A 236 -2.92 -4.08 -15.49
N ILE A 237 -3.13 -4.33 -14.21
CA ILE A 237 -4.37 -4.00 -13.52
C ILE A 237 -4.09 -3.63 -12.07
N VAL A 238 -4.82 -2.64 -11.57
CA VAL A 238 -4.98 -2.38 -10.15
C VAL A 238 -6.47 -2.48 -9.86
N THR A 239 -6.85 -3.37 -8.95
CA THR A 239 -8.25 -3.64 -8.64
C THR A 239 -8.47 -3.86 -7.15
N SER A 240 -9.70 -3.63 -6.70
CA SER A 240 -10.13 -3.93 -5.34
C SER A 240 -11.48 -4.59 -5.36
N ALA A 241 -11.69 -5.53 -4.45
CA ALA A 241 -12.96 -6.17 -4.23
C ALA A 241 -13.22 -6.29 -2.73
N GLU A 242 -14.48 -6.29 -2.35
CA GLU A 242 -14.91 -6.49 -0.97
C GLU A 242 -15.91 -7.64 -0.89
N ARG A 243 -15.65 -8.61 0.01
CA ARG A 243 -16.52 -9.75 0.24
C ARG A 243 -16.66 -9.97 1.74
N GLN A 244 -17.90 -10.01 2.23
CA GLN A 244 -18.21 -10.23 3.65
C GLN A 244 -17.45 -9.26 4.58
N GLY A 245 -17.39 -7.97 4.23
CA GLY A 245 -16.71 -6.93 5.00
C GLY A 245 -15.16 -6.99 4.96
N ARG A 246 -14.58 -7.86 4.12
CA ARG A 246 -13.13 -7.98 3.91
C ARG A 246 -12.78 -7.41 2.55
N ARG A 247 -11.79 -6.51 2.50
CA ARG A 247 -11.35 -5.89 1.25
C ARG A 247 -9.94 -6.30 0.90
N LEU A 248 -9.76 -6.71 -0.35
CA LEU A 248 -8.45 -6.97 -0.94
C LEU A 248 -8.14 -5.91 -2.00
N PHE A 249 -6.86 -5.59 -2.12
CA PHE A 249 -6.32 -4.84 -3.24
C PHE A 249 -5.31 -5.73 -3.98
N LEU A 250 -5.41 -5.74 -5.30
CA LEU A 250 -4.54 -6.48 -6.19
C LEU A 250 -3.94 -5.53 -7.22
N ALA A 251 -2.61 -5.54 -7.34
CA ALA A 251 -1.88 -4.90 -8.42
C ALA A 251 -1.08 -5.96 -9.18
N MET A 252 -1.15 -5.96 -10.51
CA MET A 252 -0.43 -6.89 -11.37
C MET A 252 0.11 -6.21 -12.62
N ASN A 253 1.21 -6.73 -13.14
CA ASN A 253 1.79 -6.32 -14.40
C ASN A 253 2.42 -7.51 -15.15
N GLY A 254 2.51 -7.40 -16.47
CA GLY A 254 3.23 -8.34 -17.32
C GLY A 254 2.49 -9.65 -17.60
N VAL A 255 1.17 -9.59 -17.76
CA VAL A 255 0.39 -10.70 -18.35
C VAL A 255 0.23 -10.50 -19.87
N ALA A 256 0.04 -11.58 -20.62
CA ALA A 256 0.21 -11.56 -22.08
C ALA A 256 -0.99 -10.97 -22.84
N SER A 257 -2.21 -11.03 -22.28
CA SER A 257 -3.42 -10.54 -22.93
C SER A 257 -4.42 -9.91 -21.97
N ASP A 258 -5.36 -9.13 -22.51
CA ASP A 258 -6.48 -8.53 -21.77
C ASP A 258 -7.37 -9.59 -21.09
N LYS A 259 -7.58 -10.71 -21.78
CA LYS A 259 -8.30 -11.87 -21.26
C LYS A 259 -7.55 -12.50 -20.08
N GLU A 260 -6.26 -12.78 -20.25
CA GLU A 260 -5.44 -13.35 -19.18
C GLU A 260 -5.35 -12.42 -17.96
N ARG A 261 -5.28 -11.10 -18.16
CA ARG A 261 -5.31 -10.12 -17.07
C ARG A 261 -6.55 -10.29 -16.21
N THR A 262 -7.70 -10.44 -16.83
CA THR A 262 -8.99 -10.57 -16.13
C THR A 262 -9.12 -11.92 -15.45
N GLU A 263 -8.75 -13.01 -16.13
CA GLU A 263 -8.79 -14.37 -15.56
C GLU A 263 -7.85 -14.51 -14.37
N GLU A 264 -6.62 -14.01 -14.50
CA GLU A 264 -5.60 -14.09 -13.44
C GLU A 264 -5.96 -13.21 -12.24
N ALA A 265 -6.55 -12.03 -12.48
CA ALA A 265 -7.01 -11.15 -11.41
C ALA A 265 -8.09 -11.82 -10.56
N ASN A 266 -9.07 -12.47 -11.22
CA ASN A 266 -10.12 -13.21 -10.52
C ASN A 266 -9.54 -14.36 -9.70
N ARG A 267 -8.64 -15.17 -10.30
CA ARG A 267 -7.99 -16.28 -9.59
C ARG A 267 -7.26 -15.83 -8.33
N LEU A 268 -6.52 -14.71 -8.40
CA LEU A 268 -5.76 -14.18 -7.27
C LEU A 268 -6.65 -13.58 -6.17
N LEU A 269 -7.70 -12.85 -6.55
CA LEU A 269 -8.68 -12.35 -5.58
C LEU A 269 -9.41 -13.50 -4.90
N ASP A 270 -9.90 -14.48 -5.66
CA ASP A 270 -10.58 -15.67 -5.12
C ASP A 270 -9.67 -16.41 -4.15
N TRP A 271 -8.42 -16.68 -4.54
CA TRP A 271 -7.43 -17.27 -3.66
C TRP A 271 -7.22 -16.48 -2.36
N GLY A 272 -7.05 -15.15 -2.45
CA GLY A 272 -6.91 -14.27 -1.29
C GLY A 272 -8.11 -14.29 -0.35
N PHE A 273 -9.33 -14.47 -0.87
CA PHE A 273 -10.54 -14.56 -0.06
C PHE A 273 -10.76 -15.95 0.56
N THR A 274 -10.34 -17.02 -0.12
CA THR A 274 -10.64 -18.40 0.30
C THR A 274 -9.53 -19.06 1.13
N THR A 275 -8.29 -18.61 1.00
CA THR A 275 -7.13 -19.26 1.67
C THR A 275 -6.78 -18.64 3.01
N PHE A 276 -7.29 -17.43 3.27
CA PHE A 276 -6.92 -16.62 4.42
C PHE A 276 -8.15 -16.25 5.26
N GLU A 277 -7.90 -16.02 6.55
CA GLU A 277 -8.89 -15.57 7.51
C GLU A 277 -8.33 -14.43 8.37
N MET A 278 -9.24 -13.62 8.91
CA MET A 278 -8.90 -12.59 9.88
C MET A 278 -8.82 -13.23 11.27
N ARG A 279 -7.67 -13.09 11.94
CA ARG A 279 -7.51 -13.47 13.34
C ARG A 279 -7.29 -12.24 14.20
N SER A 280 -8.16 -12.06 15.20
CA SER A 280 -8.02 -11.01 16.20
C SER A 280 -7.11 -11.49 17.33
N LEU A 281 -6.02 -10.78 17.57
CA LEU A 281 -5.03 -11.12 18.60
C LEU A 281 -5.28 -10.33 19.90
N PHE A 282 -5.60 -9.05 19.77
CA PHE A 282 -5.89 -8.15 20.89
C PHE A 282 -6.97 -7.14 20.50
N LYS A 283 -7.84 -6.79 21.44
CA LYS A 283 -8.82 -5.71 21.27
C LYS A 283 -8.16 -4.34 21.40
N ALA A 284 -8.80 -3.31 20.86
CA ALA A 284 -8.38 -1.94 21.11
C ALA A 284 -8.38 -1.64 22.62
N GLY A 285 -7.29 -1.02 23.11
CA GLY A 285 -7.11 -0.71 24.53
C GLY A 285 -6.75 -1.90 25.42
N GLU A 286 -6.63 -3.11 24.87
CA GLU A 286 -6.17 -4.28 25.62
C GLU A 286 -4.66 -4.19 25.87
N THR A 287 -4.22 -4.58 27.06
CA THR A 287 -2.80 -4.61 27.41
C THR A 287 -2.09 -5.68 26.60
N VAL A 288 -1.15 -5.27 25.75
CA VAL A 288 -0.36 -6.16 24.90
C VAL A 288 1.00 -6.52 25.50
N GLY A 289 1.43 -5.78 26.53
CA GLY A 289 2.65 -6.05 27.31
C GLY A 289 3.00 -4.92 28.26
N GLU A 290 4.21 -4.92 28.79
CA GLU A 290 4.71 -3.90 29.72
C GLU A 290 6.07 -3.36 29.24
N ALA A 291 6.34 -2.07 29.47
CA ALA A 291 7.67 -1.48 29.32
C ALA A 291 8.23 -1.07 30.69
N SER A 292 9.55 -1.17 30.84
CA SER A 292 10.23 -0.72 32.07
C SER A 292 10.31 0.80 32.11
N VAL A 293 10.04 1.37 33.28
CA VAL A 293 10.10 2.81 33.55
C VAL A 293 11.16 3.08 34.62
N TYR A 294 12.14 3.89 34.26
CA TYR A 294 13.19 4.38 35.14
C TYR A 294 12.72 5.62 35.91
N GLY A 295 12.93 5.58 37.23
CA GLY A 295 12.71 6.73 38.12
C GLY A 295 11.25 7.08 38.35
N GLY A 296 10.35 6.14 38.05
CA GLY A 296 8.91 6.28 38.24
C GLY A 296 8.42 5.91 39.64
N ASP A 297 7.21 6.34 39.98
CA ASP A 297 6.49 5.82 41.14
C ASP A 297 6.14 4.32 40.98
N LYS A 298 6.08 3.86 39.72
CA LYS A 298 6.08 2.46 39.27
C LYS A 298 7.31 2.18 38.39
N GLY A 299 7.87 0.98 38.51
CA GLY A 299 9.02 0.53 37.68
C GLY A 299 8.63 0.02 36.28
N LYS A 300 7.34 -0.03 35.97
CA LYS A 300 6.80 -0.48 34.67
C LYS A 300 5.50 0.25 34.35
N VAL A 301 5.19 0.30 33.05
CA VAL A 301 3.91 0.80 32.52
C VAL A 301 3.32 -0.23 31.56
N ALA A 302 2.01 -0.47 31.68
CA ALA A 302 1.27 -1.29 30.73
C ALA A 302 1.18 -0.60 29.36
N LEU A 303 1.29 -1.38 28.29
CA LEU A 303 1.25 -0.91 26.91
C LEU A 303 0.00 -1.41 26.22
N VAL A 304 -0.65 -0.52 25.49
CA VAL A 304 -1.90 -0.77 24.75
C VAL A 304 -1.77 -0.31 23.31
N THR A 305 -2.58 -0.88 22.43
CA THR A 305 -2.78 -0.36 21.08
C THR A 305 -4.12 0.38 20.99
N PRO A 306 -4.19 1.58 20.37
CA PRO A 306 -5.45 2.30 20.22
C PRO A 306 -6.42 1.62 19.23
N LEU A 307 -5.92 0.73 18.38
CA LEU A 307 -6.66 -0.03 17.39
C LEU A 307 -6.59 -1.53 17.72
N PRO A 308 -7.58 -2.34 17.27
CA PRO A 308 -7.50 -3.79 17.40
C PRO A 308 -6.31 -4.36 16.61
N VAL A 309 -5.67 -5.36 17.19
CA VAL A 309 -4.53 -6.06 16.59
C VAL A 309 -5.06 -7.29 15.84
N ASP A 310 -5.51 -7.04 14.61
CA ASP A 310 -5.97 -8.10 13.71
C ASP A 310 -4.88 -8.43 12.67
N VAL A 311 -4.80 -9.70 12.28
CA VAL A 311 -3.90 -10.18 11.22
C VAL A 311 -4.64 -11.07 10.23
N TYR A 312 -4.31 -10.93 8.95
CA TYR A 312 -4.88 -11.75 7.89
C TYR A 312 -3.91 -12.87 7.53
N VAL A 313 -4.21 -14.10 7.95
CA VAL A 313 -3.27 -15.24 7.91
C VAL A 313 -3.92 -16.44 7.23
N PRO A 314 -3.13 -17.39 6.68
CA PRO A 314 -3.69 -18.62 6.10
C PRO A 314 -4.56 -19.38 7.11
N ILE A 315 -5.69 -19.95 6.67
CA ILE A 315 -6.62 -20.69 7.55
C ILE A 315 -5.87 -21.83 8.28
N ASN A 316 -5.01 -22.54 7.56
CA ASN A 316 -4.14 -23.57 8.10
C ASN A 316 -2.70 -23.05 8.26
N ASN A 317 -2.50 -21.92 8.93
CA ASN A 317 -1.16 -21.36 9.12
C ASN A 317 -0.28 -22.32 9.95
N PRO A 318 0.77 -22.93 9.38
CA PRO A 318 1.69 -23.77 10.15
C PRO A 318 2.61 -22.94 11.05
N GLU A 319 2.75 -21.65 10.77
CA GLU A 319 3.66 -20.76 11.47
C GLU A 319 3.05 -20.20 12.75
N ARG A 320 3.86 -20.20 13.82
CA ARG A 320 3.49 -19.55 15.07
C ARG A 320 3.53 -18.04 14.89
N LEU A 321 2.45 -17.36 15.28
CA LEU A 321 2.42 -15.91 15.40
C LEU A 321 3.24 -15.46 16.61
N GLN A 322 4.08 -14.46 16.41
CA GLN A 322 4.90 -13.85 17.46
C GLN A 322 4.65 -12.34 17.49
N ALA A 323 4.42 -11.80 18.68
CA ALA A 323 4.32 -10.37 18.91
C ALA A 323 5.62 -9.87 19.57
N LYS A 324 6.27 -8.88 19.00
CA LYS A 324 7.49 -8.26 19.55
C LYS A 324 7.22 -6.78 19.84
N ILE A 325 7.53 -6.37 21.07
CA ILE A 325 7.47 -4.97 21.49
C ILE A 325 8.85 -4.35 21.27
N VAL A 326 8.91 -3.29 20.48
CA VAL A 326 10.13 -2.54 20.15
C VAL A 326 9.97 -1.13 20.69
N TYR A 327 10.81 -0.75 21.65
CA TYR A 327 10.80 0.58 22.27
C TYR A 327 12.21 1.01 22.67
N HIS A 328 12.40 2.32 22.89
CA HIS A 328 13.65 2.84 23.40
C HIS A 328 13.70 2.67 24.92
N TRP A 329 14.54 1.74 25.39
CA TRP A 329 14.72 1.48 26.81
C TRP A 329 15.83 2.36 27.41
N PRO A 330 15.70 2.81 28.67
CA PRO A 330 14.50 2.76 29.51
C PRO A 330 13.54 3.92 29.19
N LEU A 331 12.24 3.73 29.47
CA LEU A 331 11.33 4.88 29.52
C LEU A 331 11.62 5.69 30.78
N ARG A 332 11.69 7.02 30.69
CA ARG A 332 11.95 7.87 31.85
C ARG A 332 10.67 8.47 32.36
N ALA A 333 10.45 8.41 33.68
CA ALA A 333 9.35 9.11 34.30
C ALA A 333 9.54 10.65 34.21
N PRO A 334 8.44 11.43 34.15
CA PRO A 334 7.05 10.97 34.09
C PRO A 334 6.63 10.48 32.70
N VAL A 335 5.84 9.40 32.66
CA VAL A 335 5.20 8.89 31.43
C VAL A 335 3.71 9.17 31.53
N ALA A 336 3.18 10.06 30.70
CA ALA A 336 1.74 10.35 30.68
C ALA A 336 0.94 9.19 30.06
N GLU A 337 -0.33 9.03 30.42
CA GLU A 337 -1.26 8.14 29.72
C GLU A 337 -1.40 8.51 28.24
N GLY A 338 -1.42 7.52 27.34
CA GLY A 338 -1.54 7.72 25.90
C GLY A 338 -0.25 8.16 25.19
N ALA A 339 0.86 8.31 25.93
CA ALA A 339 2.17 8.63 25.38
C ALA A 339 2.66 7.54 24.43
N ASP A 340 3.28 7.95 23.33
CA ASP A 340 3.88 7.03 22.36
C ASP A 340 5.15 6.41 22.95
N VAL A 341 5.15 5.09 23.11
CA VAL A 341 6.23 4.34 23.76
C VAL A 341 7.12 3.62 22.76
N GLY A 342 6.53 3.10 21.67
CA GLY A 342 7.23 2.29 20.70
C GLY A 342 6.25 1.62 19.74
N ASN A 343 6.64 0.47 19.18
CA ASN A 343 5.83 -0.27 18.21
C ASN A 343 5.68 -1.74 18.59
N LEU A 344 4.52 -2.30 18.25
CA LEU A 344 4.22 -3.73 18.27
C LEU A 344 4.37 -4.26 16.85
N THR A 345 5.32 -5.17 16.63
CA THR A 345 5.48 -5.86 15.34
C THR A 345 4.98 -7.30 15.49
N ILE A 346 4.00 -7.68 14.67
CA ILE A 346 3.49 -9.05 14.58
C ILE A 346 4.23 -9.78 13.47
N TYR A 347 4.74 -10.97 13.77
CA TYR A 347 5.43 -11.86 12.86
C TYR A 347 4.66 -13.16 12.67
N SER A 348 4.74 -13.72 11.47
CA SER A 348 4.45 -15.13 11.17
C SER A 348 5.75 -15.76 10.72
N GLY A 349 6.29 -16.66 11.54
CA GLY A 349 7.67 -17.13 11.35
C GLY A 349 8.65 -15.96 11.42
N GLU A 350 9.41 -15.74 10.35
CA GLU A 350 10.35 -14.61 10.21
C GLU A 350 9.74 -13.39 9.51
N ARG A 351 8.53 -13.52 8.94
CA ARG A 351 7.91 -12.47 8.13
C ARG A 351 7.12 -11.49 8.98
N PRO A 352 7.43 -10.18 8.95
CA PRO A 352 6.58 -9.17 9.59
C PRO A 352 5.25 -9.07 8.84
N LEU A 353 4.14 -9.15 9.59
CA LEU A 353 2.78 -9.05 9.05
C LEU A 353 2.18 -7.65 9.23
N ARG A 354 2.46 -7.02 10.37
CA ARG A 354 1.85 -5.75 10.78
C ARG A 354 2.69 -5.07 11.85
N GLU A 355 2.73 -3.74 11.80
CA GLU A 355 3.35 -2.89 12.81
C GLU A 355 2.31 -1.87 13.31
N LEU A 356 2.25 -1.67 14.63
CA LEU A 356 1.27 -0.80 15.30
C LEU A 356 1.95 0.03 16.38
N ALA A 357 1.54 1.29 16.54
CA ALA A 357 2.04 2.13 17.63
C ALA A 357 1.54 1.61 18.99
N LEU A 358 2.44 1.60 19.97
CA LEU A 358 2.19 1.29 21.37
C LEU A 358 2.10 2.57 22.19
N LYS A 359 1.05 2.64 23.00
CA LYS A 359 0.80 3.74 23.92
C LYS A 359 0.82 3.25 25.36
N SER A 360 1.19 4.13 26.29
CA SER A 360 1.04 3.89 27.71
C SER A 360 -0.45 3.81 28.09
N ALA A 361 -0.81 2.79 28.86
CA ALA A 361 -2.18 2.59 29.34
C ALA A 361 -2.56 3.52 30.51
N GLU A 362 -1.55 4.06 31.20
CA GLU A 362 -1.72 4.85 32.41
C GLU A 362 -0.56 5.83 32.58
N THR A 363 -0.74 6.78 33.49
CA THR A 363 0.32 7.72 33.88
C THR A 363 1.23 7.08 34.94
N VAL A 364 2.54 7.16 34.73
CA VAL A 364 3.58 6.85 35.73
C VAL A 364 4.23 8.17 36.15
N GLY A 365 4.02 8.56 37.40
CA GLY A 365 4.57 9.78 37.98
C GLY A 365 6.05 9.64 38.32
N GLU A 366 6.67 10.72 38.78
CA GLU A 366 8.04 10.63 39.29
C GLU A 366 8.11 9.87 40.61
N GLY A 367 9.06 8.94 40.70
CA GLY A 367 9.36 8.21 41.92
C GLY A 367 10.13 9.05 42.94
N THR A 368 10.12 8.60 44.18
CA THR A 368 10.93 9.16 45.27
C THR A 368 12.43 9.02 44.99
N LEU A 369 13.27 9.83 45.66
CA LEU A 369 14.74 9.72 45.59
C LEU A 369 15.25 8.30 45.85
N ARG A 370 14.60 7.55 46.75
CA ARG A 370 14.96 6.15 47.04
C ARG A 370 14.66 5.22 45.87
N GLN A 371 13.52 5.38 45.22
CA GLN A 371 13.15 4.60 44.02
C GLN A 371 14.11 4.90 42.87
N LYS A 372 14.38 6.18 42.60
CA LYS A 372 15.35 6.62 41.58
C LYS A 372 16.76 6.04 41.84
N ALA A 373 17.20 6.02 43.11
CA ALA A 373 18.50 5.45 43.48
C ALA A 373 18.55 3.92 43.31
N LEU A 374 17.48 3.20 43.65
CA LEU A 374 17.39 1.75 43.46
C LEU A 374 17.37 1.38 41.97
N ASP A 375 16.62 2.12 41.15
CA ASP A 375 16.60 1.92 39.70
C ASP A 375 17.98 2.15 39.09
N ALA A 376 18.71 3.19 39.53
CA ALA A 376 20.08 3.46 39.08
C ALA A 376 21.02 2.29 39.39
N VAL A 377 20.91 1.66 40.57
CA VAL A 377 21.68 0.46 40.93
C VAL A 377 21.29 -0.72 40.06
N PHE A 378 19.99 -0.91 39.79
CA PHE A 378 19.49 -2.01 38.96
C PHE A 378 19.97 -1.89 37.51
N GLU A 379 19.95 -0.68 36.94
CA GLU A 379 20.50 -0.43 35.60
C GLU A 379 21.99 -0.71 35.52
N LEU A 380 22.75 -0.26 36.52
CA LEU A 380 24.19 -0.51 36.60
C LEU A 380 24.55 -1.99 36.66
N LEU A 381 23.77 -2.79 37.40
CA LEU A 381 24.07 -4.21 37.62
C LEU A 381 23.68 -5.12 36.46
N PHE A 382 22.60 -4.80 35.74
CA PHE A 382 22.02 -5.71 34.76
C PHE A 382 22.15 -5.26 33.31
N PHE A 383 22.48 -3.99 33.05
CA PHE A 383 22.40 -3.40 31.70
C PHE A 383 23.61 -2.52 31.32
N TRP A 384 24.59 -2.37 32.21
CA TRP A 384 25.85 -1.67 31.95
C TRP A 384 26.99 -2.68 31.69
N LEU A 385 26.86 -3.46 30.61
CA LEU A 385 27.92 -4.28 30.00
C LEU A 385 27.77 -4.30 28.47
#